data_AF-A0A0C3AF05-F1
#
_entry.id   AF-A0A0C3AF05-F1
#
_cell.length_a   1.000
_cell.length_b   1.000
_cell.length_c   1.000
_cell.angle_alpha   90.00
_cell.angle_beta   90.00
_cell.angle_gamma   90.00
#
_symmetry.space_group_name_H-M   'P 1'
#
loop_
_entity.id
_entity.type
_entity.pdbx_description
1 polymer ?
#
loop_
_entity_poly.entity_id
_entity_poly.type
_entity_poly.pdbx_seq_one_letter_code
_entity_poly.pdbx_strand_id
1 'polypeptide(L)'
;MSLRPFQRFSILFSLCGTFFTAVLIDRIGVIISNNVDISKPSGARTFIQALVRVTCNMSIYDLGMDPTVSLNETSAMGDSSIPRFVVTVPSKAYKTVHTYITRGIPIWQSSSVFGRGTVVWNVDELSATSKSVTPEGIEKSQEESNTLPNSGLILKSAYRNKERIGESEFYCAIQGAKIDGLAVFREGGDIYWDSYSAKLQKDQPTLDTDEAESRDHTDSSVAISTSLHRTQLGLKVEEDSIAHRLVLESKGKRLSEYEDLYGLLKAVLACVKGHETLYANGILHRDISIGNVFISDSDQSDPRTTLGFLADLDMAKVYDEAKLAGMIGEESAKLLVKSTTGSITGTAQFMSLSLLYQYAHPERKRKVKEPAMQKSSLLVRKNPKVTQRPPLPVDSPLHDLESFVWVLFYALCLKEMNSKPSLSERAKYCADYFIDLFGMLSFRETMERHTSIMRLILDTNISDDSWKLDYISDSDAWLVLEDLMQGISAGTLNYKEFKETLQHYIEQLEQAKPVNT
;
A
#
# COMPACT_ATOMS: atom_id res chain seq x y z
N MET A 1 -1.84 1.52 18.50
CA MET A 1 -1.18 1.75 17.19
C MET A 1 -2.06 1.44 15.99
N SER A 2 -2.61 0.23 15.82
CA SER A 2 -3.44 -0.09 14.64
C SER A 2 -4.73 0.74 14.57
N LEU A 3 -5.23 1.27 15.68
CA LEU A 3 -6.40 2.16 15.78
C LEU A 3 -6.07 3.57 16.31
N ARG A 4 -4.78 3.92 16.45
CA ARG A 4 -4.34 5.26 16.86
C ARG A 4 -3.42 5.82 15.76
N PRO A 5 -3.91 6.73 14.92
CA PRO A 5 -3.13 7.32 13.83
C PRO A 5 -1.83 7.93 14.35
N PHE A 6 -0.77 7.85 13.54
CA PHE A 6 0.54 8.45 13.82
C PHE A 6 1.19 8.03 15.16
N GLN A 7 0.78 6.90 15.73
CA GLN A 7 1.37 6.35 16.95
C GLN A 7 2.60 5.48 16.62
N ARG A 8 3.75 5.81 17.21
CA ARG A 8 5.04 5.11 17.04
C ARG A 8 5.16 3.84 17.88
N PHE A 9 4.69 3.89 19.12
CA PHE A 9 4.62 2.76 20.05
C PHE A 9 3.41 2.92 20.98
N SER A 10 3.02 1.87 21.69
CA SER A 10 1.97 1.93 22.71
C SER A 10 2.47 1.28 24.01
N ILE A 11 2.19 1.94 25.13
CA ILE A 11 2.46 1.42 26.47
C ILE A 11 1.20 0.76 27.01
N LEU A 12 1.31 -0.48 27.46
CA LEU A 12 0.24 -1.25 28.09
C LEU A 12 0.70 -1.70 29.47
N PHE A 13 -0.21 -1.67 30.42
CA PHE A 13 0.00 -2.18 31.76
C PHE A 13 -0.87 -3.42 31.98
N SER A 14 -0.27 -4.49 32.47
CA SER A 14 -0.94 -5.72 32.86
C SER A 14 -0.85 -5.90 34.37
N LEU A 15 -1.94 -6.34 34.99
CA LEU A 15 -1.99 -6.73 36.39
C LEU A 15 -2.58 -8.13 36.50
N CYS A 16 -1.77 -9.09 36.95
CA CYS A 16 -2.18 -10.48 37.15
C CYS A 16 -1.98 -10.85 38.63
N GLY A 17 -3.06 -10.92 39.39
CA GLY A 17 -2.99 -11.03 40.85
C GLY A 17 -2.27 -9.80 41.43
N THR A 18 -1.13 -10.01 42.09
CA THR A 18 -0.28 -8.94 42.63
C THR A 18 0.89 -8.58 41.71
N PHE A 19 1.00 -9.14 40.51
CA PHE A 19 2.09 -8.84 39.60
C PHE A 19 1.69 -7.79 38.57
N PHE A 20 2.37 -6.64 38.62
CA PHE A 20 2.33 -5.57 37.64
C PHE A 20 3.43 -5.76 36.59
N THR A 21 3.08 -5.59 35.32
CA THR A 21 4.02 -5.67 34.20
C THR A 21 3.73 -4.54 33.21
N ALA A 22 4.78 -3.84 32.79
CA ALA A 22 4.70 -2.85 31.72
C ALA A 22 5.12 -3.47 30.40
N VAL A 23 4.40 -3.14 29.34
CA VAL A 23 4.59 -3.66 27.99
C VAL A 23 4.68 -2.49 27.02
N LEU A 24 5.73 -2.42 26.22
CA LEU A 24 5.84 -1.49 25.10
C LEU A 24 5.69 -2.28 23.81
N ILE A 25 4.72 -1.88 22.99
CA ILE A 25 4.45 -2.51 21.69
C ILE A 25 4.77 -1.49 20.60
N ASP A 26 5.60 -1.87 19.63
CA ASP A 26 5.94 -1.08 18.45
C ASP A 26 5.88 -1.93 17.17
N ARG A 27 6.31 -1.36 16.05
CA ARG A 27 6.16 -2.00 14.72
C ARG A 27 7.00 -3.26 14.53
N ILE A 28 8.06 -3.45 15.30
CA ILE A 28 8.95 -4.62 15.18
C ILE A 28 8.73 -5.64 16.30
N GLY A 29 7.92 -5.34 17.32
CA GLY A 29 7.56 -6.34 18.33
C GLY A 29 7.12 -5.78 19.67
N VAL A 30 7.32 -6.59 20.70
CA VAL A 30 6.90 -6.32 22.07
C VAL A 30 8.12 -6.34 22.99
N ILE A 31 8.21 -5.35 23.87
CA ILE A 31 9.16 -5.29 24.98
C ILE A 31 8.37 -5.42 26.27
N ILE A 32 8.77 -6.35 27.14
CA ILE A 32 8.08 -6.66 28.39
C ILE A 32 9.05 -6.36 29.54
N SER A 33 8.61 -5.57 30.51
CA SER A 33 9.38 -5.32 31.73
C SER A 33 9.44 -6.56 32.62
N ASN A 34 10.37 -6.57 33.58
CA ASN A 34 10.27 -7.53 34.68
C ASN A 34 8.96 -7.33 35.45
N ASN A 35 8.45 -8.42 36.04
CA ASN A 35 7.25 -8.39 36.88
C ASN A 35 7.56 -7.70 38.22
N VAL A 36 6.64 -6.85 38.65
CA VAL A 36 6.71 -6.10 39.91
C VAL A 36 5.58 -6.58 40.82
N ASP A 37 5.92 -7.14 41.96
CA ASP A 37 4.94 -7.58 42.96
C ASP A 37 4.42 -6.39 43.79
N ILE A 38 3.22 -5.92 43.49
CA ILE A 38 2.59 -4.75 44.12
C ILE A 38 2.15 -5.01 45.56
N SER A 39 2.17 -6.26 46.04
CA SER A 39 1.93 -6.55 47.46
C SER A 39 3.07 -6.05 48.35
N LYS A 40 4.26 -5.84 47.78
CA LYS A 40 5.43 -5.31 48.48
C LYS A 40 5.43 -3.77 48.43
N PRO A 41 5.84 -3.07 49.50
CA PRO A 41 5.88 -1.60 49.52
C PRO A 41 6.68 -0.98 48.37
N SER A 42 7.80 -1.59 47.98
CA SER A 42 8.60 -1.16 46.83
C SER A 42 7.87 -1.36 45.50
N GLY A 43 7.16 -2.47 45.33
CA GLY A 43 6.38 -2.73 44.12
C GLY A 43 5.16 -1.84 43.99
N ALA A 44 4.43 -1.60 45.08
CA ALA A 44 3.34 -0.63 45.13
C ALA A 44 3.81 0.78 44.73
N ARG A 45 4.99 1.21 45.24
CA ARG A 45 5.59 2.49 44.86
C ARG A 45 5.90 2.56 43.37
N THR A 46 6.53 1.53 42.79
CA THR A 46 6.83 1.47 41.36
C THR A 46 5.55 1.53 40.52
N PHE A 47 4.51 0.80 40.91
CA PHE A 47 3.22 0.81 40.22
C PHE A 47 2.57 2.19 40.23
N ILE A 48 2.49 2.85 41.40
CA ILE A 48 1.94 4.20 41.53
C ILE A 48 2.76 5.19 40.70
N GLN A 49 4.09 5.12 40.74
CA GLN A 49 4.96 5.98 39.93
C GLN A 49 4.74 5.77 38.44
N ALA A 50 4.58 4.53 37.98
CA ALA A 50 4.30 4.21 36.59
C ALA A 50 2.95 4.80 36.13
N LEU A 51 1.90 4.64 36.95
CA LEU A 51 0.59 5.23 36.67
C LEU A 51 0.66 6.76 36.61
N VAL A 52 1.19 7.41 37.66
CA VAL A 52 1.31 8.88 37.71
C VAL A 52 2.12 9.42 36.52
N ARG A 53 3.20 8.73 36.13
CA ARG A 53 3.98 9.11 34.96
C ARG A 53 3.16 9.09 33.68
N VAL A 54 2.48 7.98 33.40
CA VAL A 54 1.71 7.79 32.15
C VAL A 54 0.45 8.66 32.12
N THR A 55 -0.20 8.93 33.26
CA THR A 55 -1.47 9.68 33.28
C THR A 55 -1.30 11.18 33.53
N CYS A 56 -0.21 11.61 34.19
CA CYS A 56 -0.10 13.00 34.67
C CYS A 56 1.18 13.72 34.24
N ASN A 57 2.26 13.01 33.87
CA ASN A 57 3.55 13.67 33.58
C ASN A 57 4.01 13.54 32.13
N MET A 58 3.58 12.50 31.42
CA MET A 58 3.98 12.26 30.04
C MET A 58 3.06 13.03 29.08
N SER A 59 3.66 13.74 28.13
CA SER A 59 2.94 14.32 26.99
C SER A 59 2.47 13.23 26.02
N ILE A 60 1.60 13.58 25.07
CA ILE A 60 1.19 12.66 24.00
C ILE A 60 2.39 12.12 23.20
N TYR A 61 3.47 12.90 23.07
CA TYR A 61 4.70 12.51 22.37
C TYR A 61 5.55 11.54 23.19
N ASP A 62 5.62 11.74 24.51
CA ASP A 62 6.24 10.78 25.45
C ASP A 62 5.47 9.46 25.48
N LEU A 63 4.14 9.52 25.28
CA LEU A 63 3.27 8.35 25.12
C LEU A 63 3.32 7.72 23.73
N GLY A 64 4.13 8.26 22.82
CA GLY A 64 4.45 7.65 21.53
C GLY A 64 3.79 8.28 20.31
N MET A 65 3.13 9.44 20.43
CA MET A 65 2.71 10.21 19.25
C MET A 65 3.95 10.59 18.41
N ASP A 66 3.78 10.61 17.09
CA ASP A 66 4.79 11.12 16.17
C ASP A 66 5.00 12.63 16.40
N PRO A 67 6.23 13.09 16.71
CA PRO A 67 6.48 14.49 17.02
C PRO A 67 6.31 15.42 15.82
N THR A 68 6.25 14.88 14.61
CA THR A 68 6.04 15.64 13.36
C THR A 68 4.55 15.83 13.04
N VAL A 69 3.67 15.42 13.95
CA VAL A 69 2.21 15.48 13.84
C VAL A 69 1.62 16.16 15.06
N SER A 70 0.76 17.14 14.84
CA SER A 70 -0.02 17.79 15.90
C SER A 70 -1.52 17.62 15.68
N LEU A 71 -2.30 17.85 16.72
CA LEU A 71 -3.75 17.96 16.61
C LEU A 71 -4.09 19.36 16.13
N ASN A 72 -5.09 19.48 15.26
CA ASN A 72 -5.69 20.78 14.97
C ASN A 72 -6.34 21.34 16.24
N GLU A 73 -6.19 22.65 16.50
CA GLU A 73 -6.52 23.30 17.78
C GLU A 73 -7.96 23.11 18.26
N THR A 74 -8.88 22.77 17.35
CA THR A 74 -10.30 22.50 17.64
C THR A 74 -10.63 21.02 17.93
N SER A 75 -9.63 20.13 18.00
CA SER A 75 -9.83 18.69 18.19
C SER A 75 -9.01 18.14 19.36
N ALA A 76 -9.65 17.39 20.24
CA ALA A 76 -8.99 16.66 21.31
C ALA A 76 -8.94 15.15 21.02
N MET A 77 -7.90 14.47 21.52
CA MET A 77 -7.83 13.01 21.50
C MET A 77 -8.92 12.43 22.40
N GLY A 78 -10.01 11.93 21.81
CA GLY A 78 -11.17 11.38 22.53
C GLY A 78 -12.51 12.04 22.19
N ASP A 79 -12.53 13.03 21.29
CA ASP A 79 -13.78 13.63 20.80
C ASP A 79 -14.66 12.60 20.06
N SER A 80 -15.97 12.87 20.00
CA SER A 80 -16.96 12.05 19.28
C SER A 80 -16.71 12.01 17.77
N SER A 81 -16.00 13.00 17.24
CA SER A 81 -15.51 13.05 15.87
C SER A 81 -14.02 12.72 15.80
N ILE A 82 -13.57 12.05 14.73
CA ILE A 82 -12.15 11.72 14.56
C ILE A 82 -11.33 13.01 14.52
N PRO A 83 -10.26 13.14 15.34
CA PRO A 83 -9.45 14.34 15.36
C PRO A 83 -8.83 14.66 14.01
N ARG A 84 -8.74 15.94 13.68
CA ARG A 84 -7.96 16.39 12.52
C ARG A 84 -6.50 16.52 12.91
N PHE A 85 -5.63 15.83 12.17
CA PHE A 85 -4.20 15.84 12.39
C PHE A 85 -3.53 16.78 11.40
N VAL A 86 -2.67 17.64 11.89
CA VAL A 86 -1.74 18.45 11.11
C VAL A 86 -0.46 17.65 10.95
N VAL A 87 -0.12 17.28 9.72
CA VAL A 87 0.92 16.32 9.38
C VAL A 87 1.93 17.00 8.46
N THR A 88 3.21 16.91 8.81
CA THR A 88 4.29 17.40 7.96
C THR A 88 4.78 16.31 7.01
N VAL A 89 5.12 16.69 5.77
CA VAL A 89 5.68 15.80 4.76
C VAL A 89 6.90 16.47 4.13
N PRO A 90 8.03 15.76 4.01
CA PRO A 90 9.21 16.31 3.36
C PRO A 90 9.02 16.37 1.84
N SER A 91 9.43 17.49 1.25
CA SER A 91 9.49 17.65 -0.20
C SER A 91 10.95 17.69 -0.68
N LYS A 92 11.37 16.63 -1.37
CA LYS A 92 12.71 16.57 -1.98
C LYS A 92 12.90 17.60 -3.09
N ALA A 93 11.84 17.86 -3.86
CA ALA A 93 11.86 18.80 -4.98
C ALA A 93 12.22 20.23 -4.53
N TYR A 94 11.70 20.65 -3.37
CA TYR A 94 11.85 22.01 -2.86
C TYR A 94 12.80 22.13 -1.67
N LYS A 95 13.29 20.99 -1.13
CA LYS A 95 14.01 20.95 0.17
C LYS A 95 13.24 21.67 1.28
N THR A 96 11.91 21.60 1.22
CA THR A 96 10.99 22.18 2.19
C THR A 96 10.20 21.08 2.87
N VAL A 97 9.47 21.46 3.91
CA VAL A 97 8.45 20.63 4.54
C VAL A 97 7.11 21.27 4.26
N HIS A 98 6.17 20.50 3.69
CA HIS A 98 4.79 20.95 3.53
C HIS A 98 3.91 20.35 4.61
N THR A 99 2.82 21.05 4.89
CA THR A 99 1.92 20.71 5.98
C THR A 99 0.54 20.41 5.43
N TYR A 100 -0.05 19.31 5.88
CA TYR A 100 -1.34 18.82 5.47
C TYR A 100 -2.25 18.64 6.68
N ILE A 101 -3.56 18.76 6.47
CA ILE A 101 -4.56 18.48 7.49
C ILE A 101 -5.45 17.31 7.06
N THR A 102 -5.63 16.33 7.95
CA THR A 102 -6.50 15.19 7.65
C THR A 102 -7.97 15.59 7.58
N ARG A 103 -8.72 14.86 6.74
CA ARG A 103 -10.18 15.00 6.57
C ARG A 103 -10.89 13.70 6.88
N GLY A 104 -11.93 13.79 7.70
CA GLY A 104 -12.84 12.68 7.99
C GLY A 104 -12.14 11.49 8.63
N ILE A 105 -12.53 10.29 8.23
CA ILE A 105 -11.94 9.02 8.68
C ILE A 105 -10.83 8.56 7.72
N PRO A 106 -9.86 7.74 8.15
CA PRO A 106 -8.88 7.19 7.24
C PRO A 106 -9.56 6.31 6.19
N ILE A 107 -9.14 6.45 4.94
CA ILE A 107 -9.61 5.64 3.79
C ILE A 107 -9.19 4.18 4.00
N TRP A 108 -7.98 4.00 4.53
CA TRP A 108 -7.43 2.69 4.83
C TRP A 108 -6.61 2.74 6.11
N GLN A 109 -6.69 1.66 6.88
CA GLN A 109 -5.91 1.49 8.11
C GLN A 109 -5.59 0.02 8.32
N SER A 110 -4.30 -0.29 8.41
CA SER A 110 -3.81 -1.64 8.71
C SER A 110 -4.29 -2.10 10.09
N SER A 111 -4.97 -3.24 10.15
CA SER A 111 -5.36 -3.91 11.39
C SER A 111 -4.17 -4.52 12.15
N SER A 112 -3.08 -4.83 11.44
CA SER A 112 -1.85 -5.35 12.05
C SER A 112 -1.16 -4.30 12.92
N VAL A 113 -0.77 -4.72 14.11
CA VAL A 113 0.05 -3.93 15.04
C VAL A 113 1.51 -3.93 14.58
N PHE A 114 1.98 -5.05 14.02
CA PHE A 114 3.34 -5.24 13.51
C PHE A 114 3.46 -4.93 12.02
N GLY A 115 4.69 -4.73 11.55
CA GLY A 115 5.00 -4.44 10.16
C GLY A 115 4.78 -2.96 9.80
N ARG A 116 4.42 -2.69 8.54
CA ARG A 116 4.36 -1.33 7.98
C ARG A 116 3.33 -0.42 8.64
N GLY A 117 2.21 -0.99 9.11
CA GLY A 117 1.18 -0.22 9.81
C GLY A 117 0.57 0.92 8.97
N THR A 118 0.42 0.70 7.66
CA THR A 118 -0.02 1.70 6.69
C THR A 118 -1.37 2.32 7.07
N VAL A 119 -1.45 3.64 6.98
CA VAL A 119 -2.69 4.43 7.11
C VAL A 119 -2.77 5.41 5.95
N VAL A 120 -3.94 5.52 5.33
CA VAL A 120 -4.20 6.38 4.17
C VAL A 120 -5.33 7.35 4.48
N TRP A 121 -5.12 8.63 4.21
CA TRP A 121 -6.04 9.71 4.55
C TRP A 121 -6.39 10.57 3.34
N ASN A 122 -7.62 11.08 3.34
CA ASN A 122 -7.91 12.31 2.61
C ASN A 122 -7.27 13.48 3.35
N VAL A 123 -6.57 14.37 2.64
CA VAL A 123 -5.96 15.57 3.23
C VAL A 123 -6.17 16.82 2.39
N ASP A 124 -6.09 17.97 3.05
CA ASP A 124 -5.95 19.29 2.41
C ASP A 124 -4.54 19.83 2.71
N GLU A 125 -3.99 20.59 1.77
CA GLU A 125 -2.75 21.33 2.00
C GLU A 125 -3.02 22.60 2.80
N LEU A 126 -2.23 22.84 3.84
CA LEU A 126 -2.24 24.10 4.58
C LEU A 126 -1.26 25.06 3.90
N SER A 127 -1.77 26.02 3.13
CA SER A 127 -0.92 27.07 2.55
C SER A 127 -0.28 27.91 3.67
N ALA A 128 0.99 28.29 3.52
CA ALA A 128 1.72 29.14 4.47
C ALA A 128 1.16 30.58 4.62
N THR A 129 0.04 30.90 3.96
CA THR A 129 -0.63 32.20 3.99
C THR A 129 -1.94 32.15 4.76
N SER A 130 -1.87 31.87 6.05
CA SER A 130 -2.83 32.41 7.01
C SER A 130 -2.11 33.50 7.78
N LYS A 131 -2.13 34.73 7.24
CA LYS A 131 -1.58 35.91 7.91
C LYS A 131 -2.23 36.04 9.29
N SER A 132 -1.39 36.41 10.25
CA SER A 132 -1.73 36.86 11.59
C SER A 132 -3.05 37.65 11.64
N VAL A 133 -4.00 37.17 12.43
CA VAL A 133 -5.13 37.97 12.87
C VAL A 133 -4.58 39.08 13.76
N THR A 134 -4.56 40.32 13.26
CA THR A 134 -4.48 41.49 14.12
C THR A 134 -5.80 41.58 14.90
N PRO A 135 -5.76 41.78 16.23
CA PRO A 135 -6.97 41.90 17.01
C PRO A 135 -7.49 43.33 16.86
N GLU A 136 -8.47 43.55 15.98
CA GLU A 136 -9.45 44.63 16.10
C GLU A 136 -10.40 44.65 14.88
N GLY A 137 -11.69 44.46 15.15
CA GLY A 137 -12.73 45.20 14.44
C GLY A 137 -13.52 44.48 13.34
N ILE A 138 -14.71 44.03 13.74
CA ILE A 138 -15.96 43.99 12.95
C ILE A 138 -16.04 42.89 11.88
N GLU A 139 -16.67 41.78 12.30
CA GLU A 139 -17.32 40.81 11.43
C GLU A 139 -18.27 41.52 10.46
N LYS A 140 -17.92 41.49 9.18
CA LYS A 140 -18.92 41.41 8.12
C LYS A 140 -18.83 40.01 7.57
N SER A 141 -19.86 39.23 7.88
CA SER A 141 -20.26 38.01 7.20
C SER A 141 -20.20 38.24 5.68
N GLN A 142 -19.10 37.82 5.06
CA GLN A 142 -19.05 37.60 3.62
C GLN A 142 -19.38 36.13 3.41
N GLU A 143 -20.51 35.94 2.74
CA GLU A 143 -20.97 34.70 2.15
C GLU A 143 -19.78 33.96 1.54
N GLU A 144 -19.55 32.74 2.03
CA GLU A 144 -18.63 31.76 1.44
C GLU A 144 -19.08 31.49 0.01
N SER A 145 -18.54 32.28 -0.92
CA SER A 145 -18.71 32.05 -2.34
C SER A 145 -18.05 30.71 -2.68
N ASN A 146 -18.89 29.78 -3.09
CA ASN A 146 -18.64 28.56 -3.85
C ASN A 146 -17.26 28.43 -4.53
N THR A 147 -16.76 27.18 -4.51
CA THR A 147 -15.62 26.61 -5.26
C THR A 147 -14.23 26.82 -4.67
N LEU A 148 -14.00 26.27 -3.48
CA LEU A 148 -12.67 25.70 -3.20
C LEU A 148 -12.47 24.54 -4.19
N PRO A 149 -11.43 24.52 -5.04
CA PRO A 149 -11.23 23.40 -5.93
C PRO A 149 -11.11 22.16 -5.06
N ASN A 150 -11.87 21.14 -5.43
CA ASN A 150 -11.98 19.86 -4.77
C ASN A 150 -10.66 19.06 -4.93
N SER A 151 -9.49 19.67 -4.70
CA SER A 151 -8.19 19.03 -4.80
C SER A 151 -7.93 18.23 -3.54
N GLY A 152 -8.82 17.27 -3.29
CA GLY A 152 -8.56 16.33 -2.23
C GLY A 152 -7.28 15.58 -2.58
N LEU A 153 -6.29 15.63 -1.69
CA LEU A 153 -5.06 14.86 -1.81
C LEU A 153 -5.20 13.58 -0.99
N ILE A 154 -4.32 12.61 -1.26
CA ILE A 154 -4.18 11.38 -0.50
C ILE A 154 -2.85 11.41 0.23
N LEU A 155 -2.85 11.25 1.55
CA LEU A 155 -1.65 11.04 2.35
C LEU A 155 -1.56 9.57 2.78
N LYS A 156 -0.51 8.88 2.36
CA LYS A 156 -0.12 7.55 2.84
C LYS A 156 0.99 7.72 3.88
N SER A 157 0.80 7.13 5.06
CA SER A 157 1.80 7.06 6.12
C SER A 157 2.06 5.60 6.45
N ALA A 158 3.32 5.17 6.41
CA ALA A 158 3.72 3.81 6.71
C ALA A 158 5.12 3.75 7.33
N TYR A 159 5.49 2.61 7.90
CA TYR A 159 6.87 2.29 8.23
C TYR A 159 7.46 1.41 7.14
N ARG A 160 8.70 1.69 6.75
CA ARG A 160 9.47 0.85 5.84
C ARG A 160 10.77 0.42 6.49
N ASN A 161 11.31 -0.72 6.07
CA ASN A 161 12.65 -1.14 6.45
C ASN A 161 13.68 -0.12 5.90
N LYS A 162 14.69 0.23 6.71
CA LYS A 162 15.69 1.27 6.37
C LYS A 162 16.60 0.89 5.22
N GLU A 163 16.88 -0.40 5.06
CA GLU A 163 17.75 -0.93 4.01
C GLU A 163 17.07 -0.96 2.62
N ARG A 164 15.74 -0.95 2.59
CA ARG A 164 14.96 -0.81 1.36
C ARG A 164 14.94 0.64 0.89
N ILE A 165 14.74 0.84 -0.40
CA ILE A 165 14.41 2.17 -0.91
C ILE A 165 12.94 2.49 -0.62
N GLY A 166 12.63 3.77 -0.37
CA GLY A 166 11.25 4.20 -0.17
C GLY A 166 10.47 4.27 -1.48
N GLU A 167 9.15 4.22 -1.37
CA GLU A 167 8.23 4.37 -2.51
C GLU A 167 8.38 5.74 -3.19
N SER A 168 8.59 6.80 -2.40
CA SER A 168 8.75 8.17 -2.92
C SER A 168 9.91 8.29 -3.92
N GLU A 169 10.94 7.49 -3.77
CA GLU A 169 12.14 7.50 -4.61
C GLU A 169 11.85 6.94 -6.01
N PHE A 170 11.00 5.91 -6.12
CA PHE A 170 10.55 5.41 -7.41
C PHE A 170 9.72 6.45 -8.14
N TYR A 171 8.78 7.10 -7.44
CA TYR A 171 7.98 8.17 -8.04
C TYR A 171 8.83 9.35 -8.47
N CYS A 172 9.79 9.80 -7.64
CA CYS A 172 10.75 10.84 -8.03
C CYS A 172 11.51 10.47 -9.31
N ALA A 173 11.96 9.21 -9.41
CA ALA A 173 12.76 8.74 -10.55
C ALA A 173 11.97 8.77 -11.88
N ILE A 174 10.67 8.51 -11.83
CA ILE A 174 9.81 8.44 -13.04
C ILE A 174 8.96 9.69 -13.25
N GLN A 175 9.07 10.71 -12.41
CA GLN A 175 8.25 11.91 -12.48
C GLN A 175 8.35 12.62 -13.85
N GLY A 176 9.54 12.58 -14.47
CA GLY A 176 9.78 13.13 -15.80
C GLY A 176 9.10 12.37 -16.95
N ALA A 177 8.76 11.08 -16.75
CA ALA A 177 8.14 10.26 -17.79
C ALA A 177 6.63 10.51 -17.97
N LYS A 178 5.97 11.16 -17.00
CA LYS A 178 4.52 11.43 -17.01
C LYS A 178 3.71 10.20 -17.46
N ILE A 179 3.75 9.16 -16.64
CA ILE A 179 3.15 7.87 -16.96
C ILE A 179 1.63 7.94 -16.77
N ASP A 180 0.88 8.00 -17.87
CA ASP A 180 -0.57 7.82 -17.84
C ASP A 180 -0.92 6.44 -17.28
N GLY A 181 -1.93 6.35 -16.41
CA GLY A 181 -2.30 5.11 -15.74
C GLY A 181 -1.45 4.76 -14.51
N LEU A 182 -0.63 5.69 -14.03
CA LEU A 182 0.04 5.64 -12.73
C LEU A 182 -0.44 6.79 -11.84
N ALA A 183 -0.47 6.58 -10.53
CA ALA A 183 -0.82 7.61 -9.56
C ALA A 183 0.13 8.82 -9.68
N VAL A 184 -0.46 10.01 -9.64
CA VAL A 184 0.25 11.27 -9.72
C VAL A 184 0.85 11.57 -8.36
N PHE A 185 2.18 11.50 -8.30
CA PHE A 185 2.97 11.78 -7.11
C PHE A 185 3.20 13.29 -6.95
N ARG A 186 2.93 13.77 -5.74
CA ARG A 186 3.19 15.16 -5.35
C ARG A 186 4.53 15.28 -4.62
N GLU A 187 4.64 14.59 -3.49
CA GLU A 187 5.82 14.65 -2.62
C GLU A 187 5.82 13.54 -1.57
N GLY A 188 6.97 13.33 -0.92
CA GLY A 188 7.12 12.30 0.09
C GLY A 188 8.57 11.99 0.41
N GLY A 189 8.75 11.19 1.46
CA GLY A 189 10.04 10.75 1.92
C GLY A 189 10.01 10.22 3.35
N ASP A 190 11.19 9.86 3.81
CA ASP A 190 11.40 9.46 5.20
C ASP A 190 11.26 10.65 6.15
N ILE A 191 10.71 10.37 7.33
CA ILE A 191 10.39 11.38 8.32
C ILE A 191 11.56 11.55 9.29
N TYR A 192 12.03 12.79 9.37
CA TYR A 192 13.01 13.23 10.33
C TYR A 192 12.43 14.36 11.18
N TRP A 193 12.93 14.48 12.40
CA TRP A 193 12.50 15.49 13.35
C TRP A 193 13.72 16.16 13.97
N ASP A 194 13.74 17.49 13.95
CA ASP A 194 14.74 18.24 14.70
C ASP A 194 14.33 18.31 16.18
N SER A 195 15.21 17.79 17.03
CA SER A 195 15.04 17.78 18.47
C SER A 195 14.90 19.20 19.08
N TYR A 196 15.38 20.25 18.40
CA TYR A 196 15.23 21.65 18.88
C TYR A 196 13.79 22.18 18.76
N SER A 197 13.04 21.78 17.73
CA SER A 197 11.62 22.16 17.55
C SER A 197 10.71 21.71 18.71
N ALA A 198 11.12 20.70 19.49
CA ALA A 198 10.39 20.22 20.65
C ALA A 198 10.47 21.15 21.87
N LYS A 199 11.46 22.05 21.95
CA LYS A 199 11.52 23.08 23.01
C LYS A 199 10.51 24.21 22.74
N LEU A 200 10.34 24.61 21.48
CA LEU A 200 9.36 25.62 21.07
C LEU A 200 7.90 25.18 21.22
N GLN A 201 7.60 23.88 21.21
CA GLN A 201 6.23 23.38 21.46
C GLN A 201 5.90 23.14 22.94
N LYS A 202 6.90 23.15 23.85
CA LYS A 202 6.68 22.99 25.29
C LYS A 202 6.48 24.32 26.02
N ASP A 203 6.99 25.42 25.48
CA ASP A 203 6.86 26.75 26.06
C ASP A 203 5.75 27.54 25.34
N GLN A 204 4.70 27.92 26.07
CA GLN A 204 3.89 29.06 25.65
C GLN A 204 4.81 30.28 25.52
N PRO A 205 4.68 31.12 24.49
CA PRO A 205 5.59 32.23 24.29
C PRO A 205 5.37 33.28 25.38
N THR A 206 6.21 33.25 26.41
CA THR A 206 6.49 34.46 27.19
C THR A 206 7.49 35.28 26.38
N LEU A 207 7.01 36.39 25.84
CA LEU A 207 7.82 37.48 25.32
C LEU A 207 8.82 37.89 26.38
N ASP A 208 10.09 37.54 26.20
CA ASP A 208 11.20 38.38 26.60
C ASP A 208 12.37 38.09 25.64
N THR A 209 12.70 39.13 24.87
CA THR A 209 13.80 39.19 23.92
C THR A 209 15.13 39.27 24.66
N ASP A 210 16.19 38.90 23.94
CA ASP A 210 17.61 39.14 24.23
C ASP A 210 18.34 37.98 24.92
N GLU A 211 18.74 36.99 24.12
CA GLU A 211 20.08 36.36 24.18
C GLU A 211 20.27 35.46 22.94
N ALA A 212 20.31 36.11 21.78
CA ALA A 212 20.75 35.47 20.54
C ALA A 212 22.23 35.74 20.35
N GLU A 213 23.12 34.86 20.83
CA GLU A 213 24.47 34.79 20.28
C GLU A 213 25.18 33.45 20.54
N SER A 214 25.59 32.82 19.44
CA SER A 214 26.64 31.79 19.31
C SER A 214 26.41 30.41 19.94
N ARG A 215 25.66 29.52 19.26
CA ARG A 215 25.82 28.06 19.46
C ARG A 215 25.79 27.30 18.14
N ASP A 216 26.82 26.49 17.97
CA ASP A 216 27.25 25.70 16.82
C ASP A 216 26.11 24.89 16.17
N HIS A 217 25.85 25.13 14.87
CA HIS A 217 24.86 24.40 14.08
C HIS A 217 25.42 23.04 13.65
N THR A 218 25.39 22.05 14.55
CA THR A 218 25.50 20.65 14.14
C THR A 218 24.10 20.12 13.81
N ASP A 219 23.91 19.74 12.55
CA ASP A 219 22.77 19.07 11.93
C ASP A 219 22.16 17.96 12.82
N SER A 220 21.19 18.29 13.70
CA SER A 220 20.63 17.38 14.72
C SER A 220 19.27 16.80 14.32
N SER A 221 19.08 16.52 13.04
CA SER A 221 17.86 15.89 12.53
C SER A 221 17.86 14.39 12.86
N VAL A 222 16.84 13.91 13.58
CA VAL A 222 16.72 12.53 14.03
C VAL A 222 15.62 11.81 13.27
N ALA A 223 15.94 10.67 12.67
CA ALA A 223 14.97 9.83 11.97
C ALA A 223 13.89 9.30 12.94
N ILE A 224 12.62 9.37 12.53
CA ILE A 224 11.53 8.71 13.26
C ILE A 224 11.57 7.21 12.94
N SER A 225 12.37 6.47 13.72
CA SER A 225 12.55 5.02 13.56
C SER A 225 12.19 4.21 14.80
N THR A 226 12.00 2.91 14.64
CA THR A 226 11.74 2.00 15.77
C THR A 226 12.91 1.95 16.76
N SER A 227 14.15 2.04 16.27
CA SER A 227 15.32 2.16 17.14
C SER A 227 15.31 3.41 18.03
N LEU A 228 14.67 4.51 17.62
CA LEU A 228 14.69 5.77 18.34
C LEU A 228 14.22 5.61 19.80
N HIS A 229 13.11 4.91 20.03
CA HIS A 229 12.58 4.67 21.39
C HIS A 229 13.14 3.39 22.03
N ARG A 230 13.65 2.42 21.25
CA ARG A 230 14.25 1.19 21.81
C ARG A 230 15.68 1.38 22.33
N THR A 231 16.50 2.18 21.64
CA THR A 231 17.87 2.47 22.07
C THR A 231 17.89 3.29 23.36
N GLN A 232 16.87 4.11 23.60
CA GLN A 232 16.66 4.79 24.89
C GLN A 232 16.45 3.81 26.07
N LEU A 233 16.04 2.56 25.79
CA LEU A 233 15.90 1.49 26.76
C LEU A 233 17.15 0.58 26.82
N GLY A 234 18.24 0.94 26.14
CA GLY A 234 19.48 0.15 26.08
C GLY A 234 19.37 -1.13 25.24
N LEU A 235 18.33 -1.26 24.41
CA LEU A 235 18.11 -2.44 23.58
C LEU A 235 18.77 -2.29 22.22
N LYS A 236 19.44 -3.35 21.75
CA LYS A 236 19.94 -3.45 20.38
C LYS A 236 18.80 -3.88 19.45
N VAL A 237 18.75 -3.26 18.28
CA VAL A 237 17.76 -3.55 17.24
C VAL A 237 18.52 -4.09 16.03
N GLU A 238 18.21 -5.31 15.60
CA GLU A 238 18.86 -5.96 14.45
C GLU A 238 18.31 -5.46 13.12
N GLU A 239 16.99 -5.27 13.03
CA GLU A 239 16.28 -4.73 11.87
C GLU A 239 15.49 -3.49 12.28
N ASP A 240 15.70 -2.38 11.57
CA ASP A 240 15.07 -1.11 11.90
C ASP A 240 14.11 -0.63 10.81
N SER A 241 13.05 0.03 11.25
CA SER A 241 12.03 0.61 10.38
C SER A 241 11.94 2.11 10.60
N ILE A 242 11.76 2.86 9.52
CA ILE A 242 11.65 4.32 9.51
C ILE A 242 10.25 4.71 9.02
N ALA A 243 9.67 5.74 9.64
CA ALA A 243 8.43 6.33 9.17
C ALA A 243 8.66 7.00 7.80
N HIS A 244 7.75 6.73 6.88
CA HIS A 244 7.75 7.22 5.50
C HIS A 244 6.36 7.75 5.17
N ARG A 245 6.29 8.90 4.51
CA ARG A 245 5.03 9.49 4.06
C ARG A 245 5.09 9.86 2.58
N LEU A 246 3.94 9.75 1.95
CA LEU A 246 3.74 10.01 0.53
C LEU A 246 2.43 10.77 0.36
N VAL A 247 2.42 11.78 -0.51
CA VAL A 247 1.23 12.50 -0.92
C VAL A 247 0.99 12.29 -2.41
N LEU A 248 -0.21 11.86 -2.75
CA LEU A 248 -0.67 11.62 -4.11
C LEU A 248 -1.82 12.55 -4.45
N GLU A 249 -1.88 12.98 -5.71
CA GLU A 249 -2.98 13.79 -6.26
C GLU A 249 -4.10 12.90 -6.81
N SER A 250 -3.75 11.69 -7.26
CA SER A 250 -4.73 10.74 -7.80
C SER A 250 -5.69 10.23 -6.72
N LYS A 251 -6.97 10.24 -7.06
CA LYS A 251 -8.07 9.67 -6.29
C LYS A 251 -8.91 8.75 -7.15
N GLY A 252 -9.41 7.71 -6.52
CA GLY A 252 -10.18 6.71 -7.22
C GLY A 252 -10.89 5.74 -6.30
N LYS A 253 -11.83 5.03 -6.92
CA LYS A 253 -12.60 3.95 -6.33
C LYS A 253 -11.91 2.61 -6.56
N ARG A 254 -12.25 1.63 -5.72
CA ARG A 254 -11.79 0.25 -5.91
C ARG A 254 -12.37 -0.31 -7.21
N LEU A 255 -11.65 -1.22 -7.87
CA LEU A 255 -12.17 -1.87 -9.08
C LEU A 255 -13.55 -2.51 -8.86
N SER A 256 -13.81 -3.15 -7.71
CA SER A 256 -15.09 -3.78 -7.40
C SER A 256 -16.28 -2.80 -7.27
N GLU A 257 -16.02 -1.49 -7.27
CA GLU A 257 -17.03 -0.43 -7.19
C GLU A 257 -17.39 0.12 -8.59
N TYR A 258 -16.94 -0.54 -9.66
CA TYR A 258 -17.26 -0.18 -11.04
C TYR A 258 -18.77 -0.05 -11.27
N GLU A 259 -19.17 0.87 -12.13
CA GLU A 259 -20.57 1.12 -12.48
C GLU A 259 -21.04 0.16 -13.58
N ASP A 260 -20.27 0.08 -14.66
CA ASP A 260 -20.48 -0.84 -15.79
C ASP A 260 -19.17 -1.54 -16.20
N LEU A 261 -19.28 -2.67 -16.91
CA LEU A 261 -18.13 -3.44 -17.38
C LEU A 261 -17.21 -2.58 -18.27
N TYR A 262 -17.79 -1.70 -19.08
CA TYR A 262 -17.05 -0.77 -19.93
C TYR A 262 -16.05 0.10 -19.14
N GLY A 263 -16.49 0.73 -18.06
CA GLY A 263 -15.66 1.54 -17.17
C GLY A 263 -14.58 0.71 -16.47
N LEU A 264 -14.93 -0.52 -16.05
CA LEU A 264 -13.97 -1.46 -15.47
C LEU A 264 -12.85 -1.80 -16.45
N LEU A 265 -13.19 -2.19 -17.68
CA LEU A 265 -12.19 -2.56 -18.70
C LEU A 265 -11.32 -1.38 -19.09
N LYS A 266 -11.89 -0.17 -19.22
CA LYS A 266 -11.10 1.05 -19.48
C LYS A 266 -10.13 1.37 -18.34
N ALA A 267 -10.55 1.22 -17.09
CA ALA A 267 -9.68 1.43 -15.94
C ALA A 267 -8.51 0.44 -15.92
N VAL A 268 -8.78 -0.85 -16.14
CA VAL A 268 -7.73 -1.88 -16.23
C VAL A 268 -6.79 -1.61 -17.42
N LEU A 269 -7.33 -1.25 -18.59
CA LEU A 269 -6.55 -0.90 -19.77
C LEU A 269 -5.60 0.27 -19.50
N ALA A 270 -6.08 1.32 -18.82
CA ALA A 270 -5.24 2.44 -18.40
C ALA A 270 -4.10 1.98 -17.49
N CYS A 271 -4.39 1.14 -16.49
CA CYS A 271 -3.38 0.60 -15.58
C CYS A 271 -2.35 -0.27 -16.30
N VAL A 272 -2.76 -1.08 -17.28
CA VAL A 272 -1.85 -1.89 -18.10
C VAL A 272 -0.94 -1.02 -18.97
N LYS A 273 -1.46 0.08 -19.54
CA LYS A 273 -0.65 1.07 -20.29
C LYS A 273 0.36 1.77 -19.37
N GLY A 274 -0.05 2.14 -18.16
CA GLY A 274 0.85 2.71 -17.16
C GLY A 274 1.93 1.72 -16.73
N HIS A 275 1.56 0.46 -16.53
CA HIS A 275 2.50 -0.63 -16.24
C HIS A 275 3.50 -0.86 -17.36
N GLU A 276 3.05 -0.90 -18.63
CA GLU A 276 3.92 -1.04 -19.80
C GLU A 276 4.93 0.10 -19.89
N THR A 277 4.49 1.33 -19.63
CA THR A 277 5.36 2.51 -19.63
C THR A 277 6.35 2.47 -18.47
N LEU A 278 5.93 2.04 -17.28
CA LEU A 278 6.81 1.83 -16.13
C LEU A 278 7.89 0.78 -16.46
N TYR A 279 7.48 -0.33 -17.09
CA TYR A 279 8.38 -1.38 -17.55
C TYR A 279 9.30 -0.88 -18.66
N ALA A 280 8.83 -0.08 -19.61
CA ALA A 280 9.67 0.53 -20.64
C ALA A 280 10.78 1.42 -20.06
N ASN A 281 10.57 1.96 -18.85
CA ASN A 281 11.50 2.79 -18.10
C ASN A 281 12.35 2.00 -17.07
N GLY A 282 12.38 0.66 -17.16
CA GLY A 282 13.26 -0.19 -16.37
C GLY A 282 12.74 -0.59 -14.99
N ILE A 283 11.48 -0.29 -14.66
CA ILE A 283 10.87 -0.58 -13.36
C ILE A 283 9.73 -1.60 -13.51
N LEU A 284 9.71 -2.60 -12.64
CA LEU A 284 8.65 -3.60 -12.53
C LEU A 284 7.87 -3.36 -11.22
N HIS A 285 6.54 -3.43 -11.26
CA HIS A 285 5.68 -3.13 -10.11
C HIS A 285 5.71 -4.22 -9.05
N ARG A 286 5.58 -5.50 -9.45
CA ARG A 286 5.61 -6.72 -8.61
C ARG A 286 4.48 -6.90 -7.59
N ASP A 287 3.69 -5.88 -7.31
CA ASP A 287 2.54 -5.96 -6.39
C ASP A 287 1.23 -5.48 -7.03
N ILE A 288 0.88 -6.06 -8.19
CA ILE A 288 -0.44 -5.86 -8.79
C ILE A 288 -1.48 -6.61 -7.94
N SER A 289 -2.35 -5.86 -7.28
CA SER A 289 -3.36 -6.39 -6.36
C SER A 289 -4.61 -5.52 -6.35
N ILE A 290 -5.72 -6.03 -5.80
CA ILE A 290 -6.97 -5.26 -5.69
C ILE A 290 -6.82 -3.94 -4.88
N GLY A 291 -5.78 -3.84 -4.05
CA GLY A 291 -5.48 -2.64 -3.27
C GLY A 291 -4.69 -1.56 -4.02
N ASN A 292 -4.19 -1.87 -5.22
CA ASN A 292 -3.23 -1.05 -5.95
C ASN A 292 -3.70 -0.67 -7.37
N VAL A 293 -4.85 -1.19 -7.81
CA VAL A 293 -5.47 -0.89 -9.11
C VAL A 293 -6.79 -0.15 -8.87
N PHE A 294 -6.94 1.04 -9.46
CA PHE A 294 -8.05 1.94 -9.15
C PHE A 294 -8.78 2.44 -10.40
N ILE A 295 -10.06 2.75 -10.22
CA ILE A 295 -10.86 3.53 -11.17
C ILE A 295 -10.72 5.00 -10.78
N SER A 296 -10.34 5.87 -11.72
CA SER A 296 -10.13 7.30 -11.45
C SER A 296 -11.46 8.01 -11.15
N ASP A 297 -11.43 8.94 -10.18
CA ASP A 297 -12.54 9.86 -9.90
C ASP A 297 -12.62 11.03 -10.90
N SER A 298 -11.71 11.08 -11.89
CA SER A 298 -11.71 12.11 -12.93
C SER A 298 -13.01 12.10 -13.75
N ASP A 299 -13.40 13.27 -14.26
CA ASP A 299 -14.58 13.44 -15.09
C ASP A 299 -14.57 12.48 -16.29
N GLN A 300 -15.51 11.53 -16.29
CA GLN A 300 -15.63 10.50 -17.32
C GLN A 300 -16.24 11.04 -18.62
N SER A 301 -16.71 12.28 -18.64
CA SER A 301 -17.26 12.91 -19.85
C SER A 301 -16.18 13.38 -20.83
N ASP A 302 -14.93 13.58 -20.38
CA ASP A 302 -13.81 13.87 -21.27
C ASP A 302 -13.15 12.56 -21.73
N PRO A 303 -13.25 12.17 -23.01
CA PRO A 303 -12.66 10.93 -23.52
C PRO A 303 -11.12 10.87 -23.42
N ARG A 304 -10.46 11.99 -23.07
CA ARG A 304 -9.01 12.06 -22.82
C ARG A 304 -8.64 11.76 -21.38
N THR A 305 -9.59 11.66 -20.44
CA THR A 305 -9.27 11.35 -19.05
C THR A 305 -8.92 9.88 -18.91
N THR A 306 -7.84 9.64 -18.18
CA THR A 306 -7.41 8.28 -17.86
C THR A 306 -8.35 7.72 -16.80
N LEU A 307 -9.14 6.70 -17.15
CA LEU A 307 -10.17 6.14 -16.25
C LEU A 307 -9.65 5.20 -15.16
N GLY A 308 -8.34 4.95 -15.09
CA GLY A 308 -7.75 4.14 -14.04
C GLY A 308 -6.28 4.43 -13.79
N PHE A 309 -5.78 4.05 -12.63
CA PHE A 309 -4.38 4.22 -12.29
C PHE A 309 -3.85 3.16 -11.33
N LEU A 310 -2.56 2.87 -11.44
CA LEU A 310 -1.80 2.07 -10.50
C LEU A 310 -1.24 2.92 -9.36
N ALA A 311 -1.20 2.37 -8.16
CA ALA A 311 -0.53 2.97 -7.02
C ALA A 311 0.32 1.93 -6.27
N ASP A 312 1.11 2.40 -5.30
CA ASP A 312 1.94 1.59 -4.42
C ASP A 312 3.18 0.96 -5.09
N LEU A 313 4.24 1.76 -5.19
CA LEU A 313 5.56 1.30 -5.66
C LEU A 313 6.46 0.78 -4.53
N ASP A 314 5.95 0.51 -3.32
CA ASP A 314 6.76 -0.01 -2.21
C ASP A 314 7.44 -1.34 -2.56
N MET A 315 6.85 -2.12 -3.46
CA MET A 315 7.33 -3.43 -3.87
C MET A 315 8.01 -3.41 -5.23
N ALA A 316 8.17 -2.24 -5.86
CA ALA A 316 8.78 -2.12 -7.17
C ALA A 316 10.25 -2.58 -7.17
N LYS A 317 10.75 -2.92 -8.35
CA LYS A 317 12.15 -3.27 -8.59
C LYS A 317 12.64 -2.69 -9.91
N VAL A 318 13.88 -2.22 -9.91
CA VAL A 318 14.60 -1.92 -11.14
C VAL A 318 15.03 -3.25 -11.77
N TYR A 319 14.40 -3.62 -12.89
CA TYR A 319 14.76 -4.84 -13.61
C TYR A 319 15.80 -4.56 -14.72
N ASP A 320 15.86 -3.31 -15.20
CA ASP A 320 16.80 -2.87 -16.23
C ASP A 320 17.40 -1.51 -15.81
N GLU A 321 18.61 -1.58 -15.25
CA GLU A 321 19.37 -0.41 -14.80
C GLU A 321 19.70 0.53 -15.95
N ALA A 322 20.00 0.00 -17.15
CA ALA A 322 20.42 0.82 -18.29
C ALA A 322 19.27 1.69 -18.80
N LYS A 323 18.06 1.13 -18.87
CA LYS A 323 16.84 1.90 -19.21
C LYS A 323 16.59 3.01 -18.21
N LEU A 324 16.65 2.71 -16.91
CA LEU A 324 16.43 3.70 -15.87
C LEU A 324 17.54 4.76 -15.86
N ALA A 325 18.80 4.38 -16.03
CA ALA A 325 19.94 5.28 -16.13
C ALA A 325 19.80 6.27 -17.30
N GLY A 326 19.18 5.85 -18.40
CA GLY A 326 18.84 6.74 -19.51
C GLY A 326 17.91 7.89 -19.13
N MET A 327 17.14 7.76 -18.05
CA MET A 327 16.24 8.81 -17.54
C MET A 327 16.86 9.64 -16.41
N ILE A 328 17.49 8.98 -15.42
CA ILE A 328 17.88 9.63 -14.16
C ILE A 328 19.40 9.69 -13.94
N GLY A 329 20.18 9.24 -14.92
CA GLY A 329 21.64 9.09 -14.83
C GLY A 329 22.07 7.81 -14.12
N GLU A 330 23.30 7.36 -14.41
CA GLU A 330 23.83 6.09 -13.91
C GLU A 330 23.91 6.03 -12.38
N GLU A 331 24.38 7.08 -11.72
CA GLU A 331 24.56 7.07 -10.27
C GLU A 331 23.21 6.92 -9.53
N SER A 332 22.20 7.68 -9.96
CA SER A 332 20.85 7.59 -9.40
C SER A 332 20.23 6.20 -9.64
N ALA A 333 20.40 5.64 -10.85
CA ALA A 333 19.90 4.30 -11.17
C ALA A 333 20.57 3.21 -10.32
N LYS A 334 21.91 3.28 -10.14
CA LYS A 334 22.67 2.35 -9.28
C LYS A 334 22.19 2.38 -7.83
N LEU A 335 21.85 3.55 -7.30
CA LEU A 335 21.27 3.69 -5.95
C LEU A 335 19.92 2.99 -5.83
N LEU A 336 19.05 3.12 -6.84
CA LEU A 336 17.75 2.42 -6.86
C LEU A 336 17.90 0.89 -6.98
N VAL A 337 18.88 0.40 -7.74
CA VAL A 337 19.14 -1.05 -7.89
C VAL A 337 19.60 -1.69 -6.58
N LYS A 338 20.61 -1.09 -5.91
CA LYS A 338 21.31 -1.68 -4.75
C LYS A 338 20.40 -1.96 -3.54
N SER A 339 19.24 -1.33 -3.49
CA SER A 339 18.29 -1.36 -2.37
C SER A 339 16.96 -2.07 -2.69
N THR A 340 16.86 -2.72 -3.86
CA THR A 340 15.68 -3.54 -4.21
C THR A 340 15.84 -4.97 -3.72
N THR A 341 14.83 -5.49 -3.04
CA THR A 341 14.84 -6.87 -2.54
C THR A 341 14.78 -7.85 -3.71
N GLY A 342 15.68 -8.84 -3.71
CA GLY A 342 15.64 -9.99 -4.63
C GLY A 342 14.55 -11.02 -4.28
N SER A 343 13.89 -10.91 -3.13
CA SER A 343 12.73 -11.73 -2.79
C SER A 343 11.51 -11.25 -3.60
N ILE A 344 10.89 -12.16 -4.35
CA ILE A 344 9.60 -11.90 -5.00
C ILE A 344 8.58 -11.77 -3.87
N THR A 345 7.94 -10.64 -3.79
CA THR A 345 6.99 -10.32 -2.74
C THR A 345 5.75 -9.77 -3.41
N GLY A 346 4.59 -10.31 -3.05
CA GLY A 346 3.31 -9.93 -3.61
C GLY A 346 2.19 -10.63 -2.86
N THR A 347 0.95 -10.28 -3.18
CA THR A 347 -0.22 -10.92 -2.58
C THR A 347 -0.45 -12.27 -3.25
N ALA A 348 -0.35 -13.37 -2.50
CA ALA A 348 -0.38 -14.73 -3.05
C ALA A 348 -1.58 -14.99 -3.97
N GLN A 349 -2.75 -14.45 -3.62
CA GLN A 349 -4.02 -14.56 -4.35
C GLN A 349 -3.98 -13.93 -5.75
N PHE A 350 -3.00 -13.08 -6.04
CA PHE A 350 -2.84 -12.44 -7.35
C PHE A 350 -1.54 -12.85 -8.03
N MET A 351 -0.73 -13.70 -7.40
CA MET A 351 0.52 -14.14 -8.01
C MET A 351 0.26 -15.03 -9.23
N SER A 352 1.11 -14.85 -10.23
CA SER A 352 1.24 -15.75 -11.37
C SER A 352 1.43 -17.22 -10.95
N LEU A 353 0.82 -18.16 -11.67
CA LEU A 353 0.98 -19.61 -11.49
C LEU A 353 2.44 -20.04 -11.47
N SER A 354 3.28 -19.41 -12.30
CA SER A 354 4.71 -19.68 -12.35
C SER A 354 5.42 -19.28 -11.05
N LEU A 355 5.05 -18.14 -10.45
CA LEU A 355 5.59 -17.70 -9.16
C LEU A 355 5.08 -18.56 -8.02
N LEU A 356 3.79 -18.86 -8.00
CA LEU A 356 3.18 -19.75 -7.01
C LEU A 356 3.84 -21.14 -7.02
N TYR A 357 4.10 -21.70 -8.20
CA TYR A 357 4.82 -22.97 -8.33
C TYR A 357 6.24 -22.91 -7.76
N GLN A 358 6.99 -21.83 -8.03
CA GLN A 358 8.32 -21.64 -7.49
C GLN A 358 8.31 -21.57 -5.95
N TYR A 359 7.29 -20.95 -5.36
CA TYR A 359 7.13 -20.82 -3.92
C TYR A 359 6.61 -22.09 -3.24
N ALA A 360 5.75 -22.86 -3.91
CA ALA A 360 5.27 -24.15 -3.41
C ALA A 360 6.37 -25.23 -3.37
N HIS A 361 7.49 -25.02 -4.07
CA HIS A 361 8.60 -25.96 -4.23
C HIS A 361 10.00 -25.33 -4.03
N PRO A 362 10.33 -24.84 -2.82
CA PRO A 362 11.58 -24.13 -2.55
C PRO A 362 12.86 -24.97 -2.73
N GLU A 363 12.76 -26.31 -2.58
CA GLU A 363 13.85 -27.29 -2.75
C GLU A 363 14.56 -27.20 -4.12
N ARG A 364 13.90 -26.65 -5.17
CA ARG A 364 14.51 -26.45 -6.48
C ARG A 364 15.41 -25.21 -6.58
N LYS A 365 15.35 -24.26 -5.64
CA LYS A 365 16.25 -23.09 -5.60
C LYS A 365 17.71 -23.47 -5.27
N ARG A 366 17.94 -24.63 -4.65
CA ARG A 366 19.27 -25.06 -4.16
C ARG A 366 20.15 -25.83 -5.17
N LYS A 367 19.66 -26.18 -6.37
CA LYS A 367 20.50 -26.90 -7.35
C LYS A 367 21.30 -25.95 -8.24
N VAL A 368 22.32 -25.34 -7.67
CA VAL A 368 23.48 -24.84 -8.43
C VAL A 368 24.54 -25.94 -8.47
N LYS A 369 24.81 -26.44 -9.67
CA LYS A 369 25.95 -27.28 -10.12
C LYS A 369 26.41 -28.41 -9.16
N GLU A 370 25.73 -29.55 -9.19
CA GLU A 370 26.41 -30.84 -8.98
C GLU A 370 26.77 -31.45 -10.35
N PRO A 371 27.96 -32.05 -10.51
CA PRO A 371 28.33 -32.71 -11.75
C PRO A 371 27.38 -33.89 -12.02
N ALA A 372 26.88 -33.95 -13.24
CA ALA A 372 25.89 -34.94 -13.67
C ALA A 372 26.42 -36.37 -13.48
N MET A 373 25.89 -37.07 -12.47
CA MET A 373 26.09 -38.52 -12.36
C MET A 373 25.15 -39.20 -13.36
N GLN A 374 25.71 -39.71 -14.46
CA GLN A 374 24.99 -40.53 -15.43
C GLN A 374 24.48 -41.81 -14.74
N LYS A 375 23.19 -41.86 -14.41
CA LYS A 375 22.50 -43.13 -14.19
C LYS A 375 21.90 -43.58 -15.51
N SER A 376 22.54 -44.58 -16.12
CA SER A 376 21.99 -45.32 -17.25
C SER A 376 20.80 -46.17 -16.78
N SER A 377 19.58 -45.69 -17.04
CA SER A 377 18.35 -46.46 -16.91
C SER A 377 17.89 -46.88 -18.31
N LEU A 378 17.77 -48.18 -18.55
CA LEU A 378 17.32 -48.78 -19.82
C LEU A 378 15.79 -48.74 -20.02
N LEU A 379 15.05 -48.04 -19.16
CA LEU A 379 13.59 -47.95 -19.22
C LEU A 379 13.13 -46.52 -19.48
N VAL A 380 12.43 -46.32 -20.60
CA VAL A 380 11.75 -45.06 -20.97
C VAL A 380 10.34 -45.09 -20.39
N ARG A 381 9.98 -44.11 -19.55
CA ARG A 381 8.60 -43.93 -19.08
C ARG A 381 7.69 -43.63 -20.28
N LYS A 382 6.59 -44.37 -20.40
CA LYS A 382 5.60 -44.28 -21.50
C LYS A 382 4.68 -43.05 -21.43
N ASN A 383 4.68 -42.33 -20.31
CA ASN A 383 3.91 -41.09 -20.19
C ASN A 383 4.80 -39.91 -20.56
N PRO A 384 4.45 -39.10 -21.58
CA PRO A 384 5.13 -37.84 -21.78
C PRO A 384 4.97 -37.04 -20.48
N LYS A 385 6.08 -36.55 -19.94
CA LYS A 385 6.03 -35.46 -18.98
C LYS A 385 5.15 -34.40 -19.62
N VAL A 386 4.09 -33.98 -18.93
CA VAL A 386 3.43 -32.69 -19.19
C VAL A 386 4.57 -31.73 -19.50
N THR A 387 4.57 -31.17 -20.70
CA THR A 387 5.56 -30.19 -21.15
C THR A 387 5.48 -29.01 -20.19
N GLN A 388 6.21 -29.10 -19.07
CA GLN A 388 6.37 -28.00 -18.15
C GLN A 388 7.09 -26.93 -18.96
N ARG A 389 6.35 -25.89 -19.31
CA ARG A 389 6.88 -24.69 -19.93
C ARG A 389 8.09 -24.24 -19.10
N PRO A 390 9.20 -23.82 -19.74
CA PRO A 390 10.33 -23.30 -18.98
C PRO A 390 9.84 -22.20 -18.03
N PRO A 391 10.26 -22.21 -16.76
CA PRO A 391 9.82 -21.22 -15.79
C PRO A 391 10.19 -19.83 -16.30
N LEU A 392 9.22 -18.91 -16.28
CA LEU A 392 9.45 -17.52 -16.65
C LEU A 392 10.55 -16.91 -15.75
N PRO A 393 11.39 -16.03 -16.30
CA PRO A 393 12.31 -15.24 -15.48
C PRO A 393 11.55 -14.49 -14.40
N VAL A 394 12.11 -14.43 -13.19
CA VAL A 394 11.52 -13.77 -12.03
C VAL A 394 11.12 -12.31 -12.31
N ASP A 395 11.89 -11.63 -13.14
CA ASP A 395 11.69 -10.23 -13.49
C ASP A 395 10.84 -10.05 -14.78
N SER A 396 10.11 -11.08 -15.18
CA SER A 396 9.22 -11.02 -16.34
C SER A 396 7.99 -10.17 -16.05
N PRO A 397 7.62 -9.21 -16.93
CA PRO A 397 6.41 -8.41 -16.79
C PRO A 397 5.14 -9.26 -16.93
N LEU A 398 5.26 -10.47 -17.51
CA LEU A 398 4.16 -11.40 -17.65
C LEU A 398 3.58 -11.84 -16.31
N HIS A 399 4.38 -11.81 -15.24
CA HIS A 399 3.87 -12.08 -13.90
C HIS A 399 2.85 -11.03 -13.47
N ASP A 400 3.15 -9.75 -13.67
CA ASP A 400 2.25 -8.64 -13.35
C ASP A 400 1.03 -8.63 -14.29
N LEU A 401 1.20 -9.00 -15.57
CA LEU A 401 0.06 -9.16 -16.49
C LEU A 401 -0.89 -10.28 -16.06
N GLU A 402 -0.36 -11.44 -15.65
CA GLU A 402 -1.19 -12.51 -15.10
C GLU A 402 -1.92 -12.05 -13.82
N SER A 403 -1.24 -11.27 -12.96
CA SER A 403 -1.85 -10.66 -11.79
C SER A 403 -3.01 -9.72 -12.12
N PHE A 404 -2.95 -8.94 -13.20
CA PHE A 404 -4.09 -8.13 -13.65
C PHE A 404 -5.33 -8.97 -13.96
N VAL A 405 -5.17 -10.16 -14.56
CA VAL A 405 -6.29 -11.07 -14.85
C VAL A 405 -6.91 -11.57 -13.55
N TRP A 406 -6.10 -11.98 -12.57
CA TRP A 406 -6.59 -12.40 -11.25
C TRP A 406 -7.27 -11.25 -10.49
N VAL A 407 -6.74 -10.03 -10.58
CA VAL A 407 -7.35 -8.84 -9.97
C VAL A 407 -8.68 -8.50 -10.62
N LEU A 408 -8.80 -8.59 -11.95
CA LEU A 408 -10.06 -8.41 -12.67
C LEU A 408 -11.10 -9.46 -12.22
N PHE A 409 -10.72 -10.73 -12.20
CA PHE A 409 -11.61 -11.81 -11.76
C PHE A 409 -12.08 -11.60 -10.30
N TYR A 410 -11.14 -11.26 -9.41
CA TYR A 410 -11.45 -10.94 -8.02
C TYR A 410 -12.42 -9.76 -7.89
N ALA A 411 -12.21 -8.68 -8.66
CA ALA A 411 -13.07 -7.51 -8.63
C ALA A 411 -14.51 -7.83 -9.06
N LEU A 412 -14.67 -8.67 -10.09
CA LEU A 412 -15.97 -9.16 -10.56
C LEU A 412 -16.67 -10.02 -9.49
N CYS A 413 -15.97 -11.00 -8.90
CA CYS A 413 -16.53 -11.81 -7.81
C CYS A 413 -16.89 -10.95 -6.58
N LEU A 414 -16.08 -9.93 -6.27
CA LEU A 414 -16.37 -9.04 -5.16
C LEU A 414 -17.60 -8.15 -5.45
N LYS A 415 -17.77 -7.69 -6.69
CA LYS A 415 -18.98 -6.97 -7.13
C LYS A 415 -20.22 -7.87 -7.03
N GLU A 416 -20.14 -9.11 -7.51
CA GLU A 416 -21.21 -10.10 -7.41
C GLU A 416 -21.57 -10.44 -5.96
N MET A 417 -20.57 -10.60 -5.09
CA MET A 417 -20.81 -10.81 -3.67
C MET A 417 -21.53 -9.61 -3.03
N ASN A 418 -21.16 -8.39 -3.43
CA ASN A 418 -21.74 -7.16 -2.89
C ASN A 418 -23.11 -6.82 -3.49
N SER A 419 -23.50 -7.42 -4.62
CA SER A 419 -24.82 -7.24 -5.23
C SER A 419 -25.92 -8.09 -4.55
N LYS A 420 -25.54 -9.08 -3.73
CA LYS A 420 -26.49 -9.94 -3.03
C LYS A 420 -27.39 -9.12 -2.09
N PRO A 421 -28.73 -9.30 -2.13
CA PRO A 421 -29.66 -8.38 -1.48
C PRO A 421 -29.66 -8.50 0.05
N SER A 422 -29.28 -9.66 0.60
CA SER A 422 -29.18 -9.87 2.04
C SER A 422 -27.77 -10.25 2.51
N LEU A 423 -27.48 -9.97 3.78
CA LEU A 423 -26.23 -10.40 4.44
C LEU A 423 -26.09 -11.93 4.45
N SER A 424 -27.20 -12.67 4.53
CA SER A 424 -27.20 -14.13 4.52
C SER A 424 -26.76 -14.69 3.17
N GLU A 425 -27.31 -14.16 2.07
CA GLU A 425 -26.92 -14.56 0.71
C GLU A 425 -25.48 -14.15 0.40
N ARG A 426 -25.06 -12.97 0.86
CA ARG A 426 -23.66 -12.54 0.77
C ARG A 426 -22.72 -13.49 1.51
N ALA A 427 -23.07 -13.88 2.73
CA ALA A 427 -22.28 -14.83 3.52
C ALA A 427 -22.23 -16.21 2.87
N LYS A 428 -23.35 -16.67 2.29
CA LYS A 428 -23.42 -17.92 1.54
C LYS A 428 -22.51 -17.88 0.30
N TYR A 429 -22.62 -16.85 -0.53
CA TYR A 429 -21.74 -16.69 -1.70
C TYR A 429 -20.26 -16.64 -1.28
N CYS A 430 -19.95 -15.94 -0.18
CA CYS A 430 -18.60 -15.87 0.35
C CYS A 430 -18.07 -17.26 0.72
N ALA A 431 -18.86 -18.05 1.45
CA ALA A 431 -18.48 -19.39 1.90
C ALA A 431 -18.40 -20.41 0.76
N ASP A 432 -19.38 -20.41 -0.14
CA ASP A 432 -19.54 -21.43 -1.18
C ASP A 432 -18.56 -21.20 -2.36
N TYR A 433 -18.25 -19.93 -2.69
CA TYR A 433 -17.50 -19.58 -3.90
C TYR A 433 -16.25 -18.74 -3.61
N PHE A 434 -16.40 -17.60 -2.93
CA PHE A 434 -15.32 -16.62 -2.83
C PHE A 434 -14.12 -17.15 -2.04
N ILE A 435 -14.37 -17.80 -0.89
CA ILE A 435 -13.31 -18.37 -0.04
C ILE A 435 -12.63 -19.54 -0.73
N ASP A 436 -13.34 -20.36 -1.51
CA ASP A 436 -12.72 -21.47 -2.25
C ASP A 436 -11.71 -20.96 -3.30
N LEU A 437 -12.05 -19.85 -3.98
CA LEU A 437 -11.17 -19.24 -4.98
C LEU A 437 -10.02 -18.42 -4.36
N PHE A 438 -10.33 -17.51 -3.45
CA PHE A 438 -9.41 -16.46 -3.01
C PHE A 438 -9.09 -16.51 -1.50
N GLY A 439 -9.67 -17.44 -0.75
CA GLY A 439 -9.45 -17.61 0.69
C GLY A 439 -8.26 -18.50 1.08
N MET A 440 -7.51 -19.01 0.10
CA MET A 440 -6.37 -19.92 0.34
C MET A 440 -5.22 -19.21 1.05
N LEU A 441 -4.60 -19.90 2.03
CA LEU A 441 -3.55 -19.33 2.90
C LEU A 441 -2.13 -19.73 2.49
N SER A 442 -1.99 -20.74 1.63
CA SER A 442 -0.69 -21.23 1.18
C SER A 442 -0.50 -21.09 -0.33
N PHE A 443 0.73 -20.82 -0.76
CA PHE A 443 1.07 -20.70 -2.19
C PHE A 443 0.69 -21.95 -3.00
N ARG A 444 0.78 -23.14 -2.39
CA ARG A 444 0.42 -24.41 -3.04
C ARG A 444 -1.08 -24.50 -3.29
N GLU A 445 -1.89 -24.25 -2.27
CA GLU A 445 -3.35 -24.30 -2.41
C GLU A 445 -3.85 -23.25 -3.39
N THR A 446 -3.33 -22.02 -3.32
CA THR A 446 -3.64 -20.96 -4.30
C THR A 446 -3.30 -21.41 -5.71
N MET A 447 -2.11 -22.00 -5.93
CA MET A 447 -1.72 -22.52 -7.24
C MET A 447 -2.67 -23.60 -7.76
N GLU A 448 -2.99 -24.59 -6.92
CA GLU A 448 -3.85 -25.70 -7.28
C GLU A 448 -5.26 -25.22 -7.62
N ARG A 449 -5.78 -24.25 -6.85
CA ARG A 449 -7.09 -23.64 -7.10
C ARG A 449 -7.11 -22.80 -8.37
N HIS A 450 -6.16 -21.90 -8.54
CA HIS A 450 -6.01 -21.09 -9.76
C HIS A 450 -5.88 -21.98 -11.01
N THR A 451 -5.08 -23.05 -10.93
CA THR A 451 -4.93 -24.00 -12.03
C THR A 451 -6.24 -24.72 -12.34
N SER A 452 -6.99 -25.09 -11.31
CA SER A 452 -8.25 -25.83 -11.47
C SER A 452 -9.35 -24.96 -12.05
N ILE A 453 -9.55 -23.75 -11.52
CA ILE A 453 -10.56 -22.82 -12.04
C ILE A 453 -10.25 -22.36 -13.46
N MET A 454 -8.98 -22.11 -13.77
CA MET A 454 -8.56 -21.73 -15.12
C MET A 454 -8.80 -22.87 -16.13
N ARG A 455 -8.60 -24.14 -15.73
CA ARG A 455 -8.98 -25.27 -16.58
C ARG A 455 -10.49 -25.37 -16.78
N LEU A 456 -11.28 -25.12 -15.73
CA LEU A 456 -12.74 -25.15 -15.81
C LEU A 456 -13.27 -24.08 -16.77
N ILE A 457 -12.73 -22.86 -16.68
CA ILE A 457 -13.10 -21.72 -17.54
C ILE A 457 -12.79 -22.03 -19.02
N LEU A 458 -11.66 -22.68 -19.29
CA LEU A 458 -11.19 -22.95 -20.66
C LEU A 458 -11.68 -24.30 -21.24
N ASP A 459 -12.48 -25.08 -20.50
CA ASP A 459 -12.94 -26.38 -20.97
C ASP A 459 -14.14 -26.25 -21.92
N THR A 460 -13.84 -26.26 -23.22
CA THR A 460 -14.85 -26.20 -24.28
C THR A 460 -15.74 -27.46 -24.36
N ASN A 461 -15.47 -28.51 -23.59
CA ASN A 461 -16.28 -29.73 -23.59
C ASN A 461 -17.43 -29.70 -22.58
N ILE A 462 -17.46 -28.70 -21.70
CA ILE A 462 -18.56 -28.51 -20.77
C ILE A 462 -19.68 -27.79 -21.51
N SER A 463 -20.74 -28.54 -21.86
CA SER A 463 -21.92 -27.98 -22.53
C SER A 463 -22.83 -27.20 -21.58
N ASP A 464 -22.60 -27.30 -20.28
CA ASP A 464 -23.41 -26.68 -19.23
C ASP A 464 -22.64 -25.54 -18.57
N ASP A 465 -22.87 -24.32 -19.07
CA ASP A 465 -22.31 -23.09 -18.53
C ASP A 465 -23.11 -22.54 -17.34
N SER A 466 -24.09 -23.28 -16.80
CA SER A 466 -24.91 -22.80 -15.67
C SER A 466 -24.08 -22.47 -14.44
N TRP A 467 -22.96 -23.16 -14.22
CA TRP A 467 -22.06 -22.90 -13.10
C TRP A 467 -21.47 -21.48 -13.14
N LYS A 468 -21.29 -20.86 -14.33
CA LYS A 468 -20.75 -19.50 -14.44
C LYS A 468 -21.63 -18.48 -13.74
N LEU A 469 -22.95 -18.66 -13.82
CA LEU A 469 -23.95 -17.80 -13.19
C LEU A 469 -23.91 -17.85 -11.65
N ASP A 470 -23.39 -18.93 -11.08
CA ASP A 470 -23.19 -19.04 -9.64
C ASP A 470 -22.04 -18.14 -9.15
N TYR A 471 -21.05 -17.89 -10.00
CA TYR A 471 -19.87 -17.08 -9.69
C TYR A 471 -20.02 -15.62 -10.11
N ILE A 472 -20.41 -15.34 -11.35
CA ILE A 472 -20.58 -13.99 -11.91
C ILE A 472 -21.79 -14.01 -12.82
N SER A 473 -22.77 -13.16 -12.54
CA SER A 473 -24.02 -13.08 -13.31
C SER A 473 -23.87 -12.35 -14.66
N ASP A 474 -22.85 -11.51 -14.79
CA ASP A 474 -22.50 -10.79 -16.02
C ASP A 474 -21.86 -11.74 -17.05
N SER A 475 -22.58 -12.07 -18.11
CA SER A 475 -22.11 -12.98 -19.17
C SER A 475 -20.97 -12.40 -19.99
N ASP A 476 -20.94 -11.09 -20.19
CA ASP A 476 -19.92 -10.44 -21.01
C ASP A 476 -18.57 -10.44 -20.30
N ALA A 477 -18.59 -10.36 -18.96
CA ALA A 477 -17.40 -10.47 -18.15
C ALA A 477 -16.68 -11.83 -18.32
N TRP A 478 -17.43 -12.91 -18.54
CA TRP A 478 -16.85 -14.24 -18.78
C TRP A 478 -16.08 -14.31 -20.09
N LEU A 479 -16.59 -13.71 -21.17
CA LEU A 479 -15.90 -13.68 -22.47
C LEU A 479 -14.51 -13.02 -22.34
N VAL A 480 -14.45 -11.90 -21.63
CA VAL A 480 -13.18 -11.19 -21.36
C VAL A 480 -12.21 -12.07 -20.57
N LEU A 481 -12.69 -12.73 -19.51
CA LEU A 481 -11.87 -13.60 -18.67
C LEU A 481 -11.36 -14.83 -19.45
N GLU A 482 -12.20 -15.44 -20.26
CA GLU A 482 -11.86 -16.60 -21.10
C GLU A 482 -10.72 -16.26 -22.07
N ASP A 483 -10.82 -15.17 -22.83
CA ASP A 483 -9.79 -14.77 -23.79
C ASP A 483 -8.45 -14.43 -23.09
N LEU A 484 -8.51 -13.69 -21.98
CA LEU A 484 -7.30 -13.36 -21.21
C LEU A 484 -6.65 -14.61 -20.60
N MET A 485 -7.45 -15.52 -20.00
CA MET A 485 -6.95 -16.77 -19.44
C MET A 485 -6.46 -17.73 -20.53
N GLN A 486 -7.09 -17.74 -21.70
CA GLN A 486 -6.61 -18.51 -22.85
C GLN A 486 -5.25 -18.00 -23.29
N GLY A 487 -5.04 -16.69 -23.31
CA GLY A 487 -3.73 -16.07 -23.55
C GLY A 487 -2.66 -16.50 -22.53
N ILE A 488 -3.02 -16.61 -21.24
CA ILE A 488 -2.12 -17.14 -20.19
C ILE A 488 -1.78 -18.61 -20.46
N SER A 489 -2.81 -19.43 -20.72
CA SER A 489 -2.71 -20.88 -20.94
C SER A 489 -1.85 -21.22 -22.16
N ALA A 490 -2.15 -20.58 -23.29
CA ALA A 490 -1.39 -20.69 -24.53
C ALA A 490 -0.01 -20.04 -24.45
N GLY A 491 0.18 -19.16 -23.47
CA GLY A 491 1.42 -18.46 -23.24
C GLY A 491 1.71 -17.35 -24.23
N THR A 492 0.68 -16.85 -24.89
CA THR A 492 0.72 -15.75 -25.86
C THR A 492 0.53 -14.40 -25.20
N LEU A 493 0.02 -14.36 -23.96
CA LEU A 493 -0.25 -13.11 -23.24
C LEU A 493 1.02 -12.25 -23.14
N ASN A 494 0.91 -11.02 -23.63
CA ASN A 494 1.90 -9.95 -23.55
C ASN A 494 1.15 -8.61 -23.57
N TYR A 495 1.85 -7.48 -23.48
CA TYR A 495 1.19 -6.17 -23.45
C TYR A 495 0.29 -5.89 -24.66
N LYS A 496 0.74 -6.27 -25.87
CA LYS A 496 -0.02 -6.06 -27.09
C LYS A 496 -1.33 -6.87 -27.03
N GLU A 497 -1.20 -8.17 -26.77
CA GLU A 497 -2.35 -9.08 -26.69
C GLU A 497 -3.36 -8.62 -25.64
N PHE A 498 -2.91 -8.33 -24.41
CA PHE A 498 -3.77 -7.90 -23.31
C PHE A 498 -4.55 -6.64 -23.69
N LYS A 499 -3.86 -5.63 -24.24
CA LYS A 499 -4.49 -4.37 -24.63
C LYS A 499 -5.47 -4.56 -25.78
N GLU A 500 -5.13 -5.38 -26.79
CA GLU A 500 -5.99 -5.66 -27.94
C GLU A 500 -7.26 -6.40 -27.51
N THR A 501 -7.16 -7.40 -26.62
CA THR A 501 -8.32 -8.08 -26.03
C THR A 501 -9.24 -7.09 -25.31
N LEU A 502 -8.71 -6.27 -24.41
CA LEU A 502 -9.53 -5.28 -23.70
C LEU A 502 -10.17 -4.26 -24.65
N GLN A 503 -9.40 -3.75 -25.61
CA GLN A 503 -9.88 -2.76 -26.57
C GLN A 503 -11.01 -3.32 -27.43
N HIS A 504 -10.90 -4.58 -27.86
CA HIS A 504 -11.95 -5.27 -28.61
C HIS A 504 -13.30 -5.28 -27.87
N TYR A 505 -13.31 -5.68 -26.59
CA TYR A 505 -14.54 -5.70 -25.80
C TYR A 505 -15.04 -4.30 -25.42
N ILE A 506 -14.14 -3.35 -25.17
CA ILE A 506 -14.51 -1.95 -24.94
C ILE A 506 -15.26 -1.38 -26.15
N GLU A 507 -14.79 -1.64 -27.37
CA GLU A 507 -15.44 -1.18 -28.60
C GLU A 507 -16.81 -1.82 -28.82
N GLN A 508 -16.96 -3.12 -28.53
CA GLN A 508 -18.26 -3.79 -28.60
C GLN A 508 -19.27 -3.21 -27.59
N LEU A 509 -18.84 -3.01 -26.34
CA LEU A 509 -19.67 -2.42 -25.28
C LEU A 509 -20.04 -0.97 -25.59
N GLU A 510 -19.17 -0.21 -26.25
CA GLU A 510 -19.44 1.16 -26.69
C GLU A 510 -20.50 1.21 -27.78
N GLN A 511 -20.42 0.31 -28.77
CA GLN A 511 -21.41 0.19 -29.85
C GLN A 511 -22.78 -0.28 -29.34
N ALA A 512 -22.82 -1.03 -28.26
CA ALA A 512 -24.05 -1.53 -27.64
C ALA A 512 -24.78 -0.48 -26.78
N LYS A 513 -24.13 0.64 -26.41
CA LYS A 513 -24.80 1.71 -25.65
C LYS A 513 -25.91 2.34 -26.53
N PRO A 514 -27.16 2.41 -26.04
CA PRO A 514 -28.23 3.05 -26.81
C PRO A 514 -27.82 4.51 -27.08
N VAL A 515 -27.84 4.91 -28.36
CA VAL A 515 -27.69 6.31 -28.74
C VAL A 515 -28.84 7.05 -28.07
N ASN A 516 -28.52 7.89 -27.07
CA ASN A 516 -29.50 8.76 -26.43
C ASN A 516 -30.18 9.59 -27.53
N THR A 517 -31.42 9.24 -27.87
CA THR A 517 -32.35 10.04 -28.68
C THR A 517 -33.01 11.11 -27.84
#